data_AF-A0A3D9ZL71-F1
#
_entry.id   AF-A0A3D9ZL71-F1
#
_cell.length_a   1.000
_cell.length_b   1.000
_cell.length_c   1.000
_cell.angle_alpha   90.00
_cell.angle_beta   90.00
_cell.angle_gamma   90.00
#
_symmetry.space_group_name_H-M   'P 1'
#
loop_
_entity.id
_entity.type
_entity.pdbx_description
1 polymer ?
#
loop_
_entity_poly.entity_id
_entity_poly.type
_entity_poly.pdbx_seq_one_letter_code
_entity_poly.pdbx_strand_id
1 'polypeptide(L)'
;MTGFAVVPDAVRAGGSAIGGAADAFASRVEGLIAELSGFQGGFGDDTIGMLVGTAYDAVSQWAFECLQDCADDLLDATDDLMLMADSYDEADRDALDRFQGMHGRIA
;
A
#
# COMPACT_ATOMS: atom_id res chain seq x y z
N MET A 1 19.22 -7.01 29.90
CA MET A 1 18.90 -6.09 28.80
C MET A 1 17.76 -6.69 28.02
N THR A 2 16.58 -6.08 28.05
CA THR A 2 15.53 -6.41 27.09
C THR A 2 15.95 -5.80 25.76
N GLY A 3 16.68 -6.58 24.96
CA GLY A 3 17.16 -6.14 23.65
C GLY A 3 16.00 -5.91 22.69
N PHE A 4 16.19 -4.99 21.75
CA PHE A 4 15.33 -4.85 20.60
C PHE A 4 15.47 -6.12 19.74
N ALA A 5 14.39 -6.88 19.62
CA ALA A 5 14.31 -8.06 18.77
C ALA A 5 13.25 -7.79 17.70
N VAL A 6 13.68 -7.77 16.43
CA VAL A 6 12.75 -7.75 15.30
C VAL A 6 12.42 -9.18 14.96
N VAL A 7 11.15 -9.45 14.68
CA VAL A 7 10.67 -10.76 14.24
C VAL A 7 10.28 -10.62 12.78
N PRO A 8 11.16 -10.96 11.80
CA PRO A 8 10.91 -10.77 10.38
C PRO A 8 9.59 -11.38 9.91
N ASP A 9 9.22 -12.55 10.43
CA ASP A 9 7.95 -13.19 10.10
C ASP A 9 6.73 -12.37 10.54
N ALA A 10 6.81 -11.68 11.68
CA ALA A 10 5.75 -10.79 12.13
C ALA A 10 5.66 -9.54 11.25
N VAL A 11 6.79 -9.04 10.77
CA VAL A 11 6.85 -7.92 9.80
C VAL A 11 6.23 -8.34 8.48
N ARG A 12 6.58 -9.51 7.92
CA ARG A 12 5.97 -10.04 6.68
C ARG A 12 4.47 -10.25 6.82
N ALA A 13 4.03 -10.77 7.97
CA ALA A 13 2.61 -10.95 8.24
C ALA A 13 1.87 -9.61 8.27
N GLY A 14 2.48 -8.57 8.85
CA GLY A 14 1.97 -7.21 8.83
C GLY A 14 1.89 -6.64 7.41
N GLY A 15 2.98 -6.75 6.63
CA GLY A 15 3.01 -6.33 5.23
C GLY A 15 1.95 -7.04 4.39
N SER A 16 1.85 -8.37 4.49
CA SER A 16 0.83 -9.16 3.78
C SER A 16 -0.60 -8.74 4.14
N ALA A 17 -0.85 -8.40 5.41
CA ALA A 17 -2.16 -7.93 5.86
C ALA A 17 -2.49 -6.54 5.29
N ILE A 18 -1.50 -5.64 5.21
CA ILE A 18 -1.65 -4.32 4.59
C ILE A 18 -1.89 -4.49 3.08
N GLY A 19 -1.10 -5.31 2.39
CA GLY A 19 -1.27 -5.56 0.95
C GLY A 19 -2.65 -6.11 0.62
N GLY A 20 -3.14 -7.09 1.39
CA GLY A 20 -4.50 -7.60 1.21
C GLY A 20 -5.60 -6.55 1.48
N ALA A 21 -5.36 -5.61 2.40
CA ALA A 21 -6.28 -4.49 2.63
C ALA A 21 -6.19 -3.43 1.50
N ALA A 22 -5.00 -3.20 0.95
CA ALA A 22 -4.75 -2.31 -0.19
C ALA A 22 -5.47 -2.82 -1.43
N ASP A 23 -5.32 -4.10 -1.77
CA ASP A 23 -6.02 -4.74 -2.90
C ASP A 23 -7.55 -4.63 -2.75
N ALA A 24 -8.06 -4.90 -1.56
CA ALA A 24 -9.49 -4.78 -1.27
C ALA A 24 -9.98 -3.32 -1.35
N PHE A 25 -9.15 -2.36 -0.96
CA PHE A 25 -9.44 -0.93 -1.08
C PHE A 25 -9.46 -0.49 -2.54
N ALA A 26 -8.43 -0.83 -3.33
CA ALA A 26 -8.34 -0.54 -4.75
C ALA A 26 -9.57 -1.07 -5.51
N SER A 27 -9.95 -2.33 -5.27
CA SER A 27 -11.15 -2.92 -5.89
C SER A 27 -12.45 -2.17 -5.53
N ARG A 28 -12.57 -1.65 -4.31
CA ARG A 28 -13.73 -0.82 -3.92
C ARG A 28 -13.70 0.56 -4.57
N VAL A 29 -12.52 1.16 -4.74
CA VAL A 29 -12.34 2.43 -5.45
C VAL A 29 -12.75 2.27 -6.92
N GLU A 30 -12.31 1.20 -7.59
CA GLU A 30 -12.73 0.89 -8.96
C GLU A 30 -14.25 0.74 -9.07
N GLY A 31 -14.88 0.02 -8.12
CA GLY A 31 -16.33 -0.11 -8.06
C GLY A 31 -17.04 1.23 -7.89
N LEU A 32 -16.55 2.09 -6.99
CA LEU A 32 -17.07 3.43 -6.77
C LEU A 32 -16.98 4.29 -8.03
N ILE A 33 -15.84 4.27 -8.73
CA ILE A 33 -15.65 5.00 -9.99
C ILE A 33 -16.65 4.52 -11.04
N ALA A 34 -16.85 3.20 -11.15
CA ALA A 34 -17.80 2.62 -12.10
C ALA A 34 -19.24 3.05 -11.80
N GLU A 35 -19.67 3.05 -10.53
CA GLU A 35 -20.99 3.52 -10.12
C GLU A 35 -21.17 5.02 -10.42
N LEU A 36 -20.17 5.83 -10.10
CA LEU A 36 -20.20 7.27 -10.30
C LEU A 36 -20.17 7.68 -11.78
N SER A 37 -19.51 6.91 -12.63
CA SER A 37 -19.52 7.14 -14.08
C SER A 37 -20.94 7.16 -14.66
N GLY A 38 -21.90 6.47 -14.03
CA GLY A 38 -23.31 6.47 -14.45
C GLY A 38 -24.06 7.79 -14.24
N PHE A 39 -23.54 8.71 -13.42
CA PHE A 39 -24.14 10.03 -13.20
C PHE A 39 -23.67 11.09 -14.21
N GLN A 40 -22.62 10.79 -14.97
CA GLN A 40 -22.09 11.72 -15.96
C GLN A 40 -23.14 12.04 -17.03
N GLY A 41 -23.36 13.34 -17.28
CA GLY A 41 -24.40 13.80 -18.24
C GLY A 41 -25.84 13.74 -17.72
N GLY A 42 -26.07 13.32 -16.47
CA GLY A 42 -27.40 13.23 -15.86
C GLY A 42 -27.99 14.56 -15.36
N PHE A 43 -27.25 15.65 -15.46
CA PHE A 43 -27.60 16.93 -14.81
C PHE A 43 -28.45 17.87 -15.67
N GLY A 44 -28.69 17.51 -16.93
CA GLY A 44 -29.45 18.32 -17.89
C GLY A 44 -28.60 19.36 -18.64
N ASP A 45 -29.14 19.85 -19.75
CA ASP A 45 -28.43 20.73 -20.70
C ASP A 45 -28.68 22.23 -20.46
N ASP A 46 -29.46 22.58 -19.44
CA ASP A 46 -29.65 23.98 -19.07
C ASP A 46 -28.39 24.56 -18.38
N THR A 47 -28.36 25.87 -18.16
CA THR A 47 -27.19 26.52 -17.57
C THR A 47 -26.84 25.96 -16.18
N ILE A 48 -27.84 25.57 -15.40
CA ILE A 48 -27.62 24.98 -14.07
C ILE A 48 -27.01 23.59 -14.21
N GLY A 49 -27.58 22.74 -15.07
CA GLY A 49 -27.11 21.40 -15.36
C GLY A 49 -25.68 21.37 -15.88
N MET A 50 -25.32 22.27 -16.80
CA MET A 50 -23.94 22.40 -17.29
C MET A 50 -22.94 22.79 -16.17
N LEU A 51 -23.32 23.72 -15.28
CA LEU A 51 -22.48 24.11 -14.15
C LEU A 51 -22.29 22.96 -13.16
N VAL A 52 -23.37 22.23 -12.85
CA VAL A 52 -23.32 21.05 -11.97
C VAL A 52 -22.47 19.95 -12.59
N GLY A 53 -22.65 19.66 -13.89
CA GLY A 53 -21.82 18.68 -14.60
C GLY A 53 -20.34 19.02 -14.58
N THR A 54 -19.99 20.30 -14.82
CA THR A 54 -18.60 20.75 -14.75
C THR A 54 -18.00 20.60 -13.34
N ALA A 55 -18.78 20.96 -12.31
CA ALA A 55 -18.34 20.81 -10.92
C ALA A 55 -18.20 19.34 -10.53
N TYR A 56 -19.12 18.49 -11.01
CA TYR A 56 -19.07 17.04 -10.81
C TYR A 56 -17.80 16.44 -11.42
N ASP A 57 -17.49 16.76 -12.67
CA ASP A 57 -16.31 16.24 -13.37
C ASP A 57 -15.02 16.65 -12.64
N ALA A 58 -14.90 17.93 -12.26
CA ALA A 58 -13.71 18.43 -11.56
C ALA A 58 -13.50 17.77 -10.18
N VAL A 59 -14.57 17.63 -9.39
CA VAL A 59 -14.48 17.05 -8.03
C VAL A 59 -14.28 15.54 -8.10
N SER A 60 -14.98 14.84 -8.99
CA SER A 60 -14.86 13.39 -9.14
C SER A 60 -13.48 13.00 -9.64
N GLN A 61 -12.93 13.71 -10.63
CA GLN A 61 -11.57 13.47 -11.10
C GLN A 61 -10.55 13.59 -9.95
N TRP A 62 -10.56 14.71 -9.23
CA TRP A 62 -9.63 14.91 -8.11
C TRP A 62 -9.80 13.84 -7.02
N ALA A 63 -11.04 13.50 -6.67
CA ALA A 63 -11.31 12.49 -5.66
C ALA A 63 -10.81 11.10 -6.09
N PHE A 64 -10.95 10.73 -7.37
CA PHE A 64 -10.51 9.44 -7.89
C PHE A 64 -8.99 9.33 -7.92
N GLU A 65 -8.30 10.39 -8.34
CA GLU A 65 -6.83 10.48 -8.28
C GLU A 65 -6.35 10.30 -6.83
N CYS A 66 -6.90 11.04 -5.86
CA CYS A 66 -6.53 10.89 -4.46
C CYS A 66 -6.78 9.48 -3.90
N LEU A 67 -7.87 8.83 -4.30
CA LEU A 67 -8.18 7.47 -3.83
C LEU A 67 -7.24 6.43 -4.45
N GLN A 68 -6.83 6.62 -5.71
CA GLN A 68 -5.86 5.76 -6.37
C GLN A 68 -4.47 5.93 -5.74
N ASP A 69 -4.02 7.18 -5.53
CA ASP A 69 -2.76 7.47 -4.83
C ASP A 69 -2.73 6.81 -3.45
N CYS A 70 -3.83 6.88 -2.69
CA CYS A 70 -3.91 6.22 -1.38
C CYS A 70 -3.79 4.69 -1.47
N ALA A 71 -4.26 4.07 -2.56
CA ALA A 71 -4.15 2.62 -2.75
C ALA A 71 -2.70 2.23 -3.07
N ASP A 72 -2.06 2.99 -3.95
CA ASP A 72 -0.66 2.80 -4.34
C ASP A 72 0.27 2.99 -3.12
N ASP A 73 0.07 4.02 -2.30
CA ASP A 73 0.84 4.25 -1.07
C ASP A 73 0.77 3.07 -0.09
N LEU A 74 -0.37 2.37 -0.02
CA LEU A 74 -0.52 1.17 0.83
C LEU A 74 0.23 -0.04 0.28
N LEU A 75 0.32 -0.16 -1.05
CA LEU A 75 1.10 -1.20 -1.71
C LEU A 75 2.60 -0.91 -1.53
N ASP A 76 3.03 0.33 -1.70
CA ASP A 76 4.42 0.75 -1.45
C ASP A 76 4.82 0.45 0.01
N ALA A 77 3.94 0.78 0.98
CA ALA A 77 4.18 0.44 2.38
C ALA A 77 4.26 -1.08 2.62
N THR A 78 3.55 -1.89 1.83
CA THR A 78 3.66 -3.35 1.88
C THR A 78 5.03 -3.82 1.42
N ASP A 79 5.49 -3.32 0.27
CA ASP A 79 6.79 -3.65 -0.30
C ASP A 79 7.95 -3.25 0.64
N ASP A 80 7.85 -2.06 1.25
CA ASP A 80 8.81 -1.59 2.26
C ASP A 80 8.91 -2.54 3.45
N LEU A 81 7.78 -3.05 3.95
CA LEU A 81 7.76 -4.01 5.06
C LEU A 81 8.36 -5.36 4.66
N MET A 82 8.09 -5.83 3.44
CA MET A 82 8.67 -7.08 2.93
C MET A 82 10.18 -6.95 2.79
N LEU A 83 10.67 -5.84 2.22
CA LEU A 83 12.09 -5.53 2.12
C LEU A 83 12.77 -5.41 3.49
N MET A 84 12.09 -4.78 4.46
CA MET A 84 12.59 -4.68 5.82
C MET A 84 12.77 -6.06 6.45
N ALA A 85 11.79 -6.95 6.31
CA ALA A 85 11.88 -8.30 6.84
C ALA A 85 13.04 -9.10 6.22
N ASP A 86 13.20 -9.02 4.90
CA ASP A 86 14.29 -9.69 4.19
C ASP A 86 15.67 -9.16 4.63
N SER A 87 15.78 -7.85 4.83
CA SER A 87 17.01 -7.21 5.31
C SER A 87 17.41 -7.69 6.71
N TYR A 88 16.43 -7.89 7.61
CA TYR A 88 16.70 -8.43 8.95
C TYR A 88 17.12 -9.90 8.90
N ASP A 89 16.46 -10.72 8.08
CA ASP A 89 16.85 -12.13 7.88
C ASP A 89 18.28 -12.26 7.34
N GLU A 90 18.66 -11.41 6.38
CA GLU A 90 20.01 -11.37 5.83
C GLU A 90 21.03 -10.96 6.90
N ALA A 91 20.76 -9.90 7.67
CA ALA A 91 21.63 -9.44 8.74
C ALA A 91 21.88 -10.51 9.81
N ASP A 92 20.84 -11.26 10.20
CA ASP A 92 20.94 -12.33 11.19
C ASP A 92 21.77 -13.52 10.66
N ARG A 93 21.59 -13.90 9.38
CA ARG A 93 22.41 -14.94 8.72
C ARG A 93 23.88 -14.52 8.65
N ASP A 94 24.14 -13.31 8.21
CA ASP A 94 25.49 -12.74 8.13
C ASP A 94 26.20 -12.74 9.49
N ALA A 95 25.47 -12.42 10.55
CA ALA A 95 26.00 -12.45 11.91
C ALA A 95 26.36 -13.89 12.33
N LEU A 96 25.46 -14.84 12.11
CA LEU A 96 25.68 -16.26 12.41
C LEU A 96 26.90 -16.83 11.67
N ASP A 97 27.02 -16.56 10.37
CA ASP A 97 28.14 -17.02 9.53
C ASP A 97 29.48 -16.46 10.02
N ARG A 98 29.52 -15.17 10.38
CA ARG A 98 30.72 -14.55 10.97
C ARG A 98 31.10 -15.19 12.30
N PHE A 99 30.12 -15.48 13.18
CA PHE A 99 30.38 -16.15 14.45
C PHE A 99 30.90 -17.59 14.26
N GLN A 100 30.31 -18.35 13.35
CA GLN A 100 30.76 -19.70 13.01
C GLN A 100 32.18 -19.70 12.41
N GLY A 101 32.45 -18.75 11.51
CA GLY A 101 33.78 -18.56 10.93
C GLY A 101 34.84 -18.18 11.97
N MET A 102 34.49 -17.37 12.97
CA MET A 102 35.40 -17.09 14.10
C MET A 102 35.62 -18.33 14.96
N HIS A 103 34.57 -19.10 15.29
CA HIS A 103 34.69 -20.32 16.09
C HIS A 103 35.59 -21.37 15.42
N GLY A 104 35.45 -21.59 14.11
CA GLY A 104 36.29 -22.50 13.35
C GLY A 104 37.76 -22.05 13.21
N ARG A 105 38.10 -20.80 13.53
CA ARG A 105 39.47 -20.27 13.52
C ARG A 105 40.18 -20.36 14.87
N ILE A 106 39.43 -20.57 15.95
CA ILE A 106 39.96 -20.61 17.33
C ILE A 106 39.87 -21.99 17.98
N ALA A 107 39.21 -22.95 17.31
CA ALA A 107 39.20 -24.37 17.65
C ALA A 107 40.32 -25.11 16.90
#